data_AF-V9IEQ1-F1
#
_entry.id   AF-V9IEQ1-F1
#
_cell.length_a   1.000
_cell.length_b   1.000
_cell.length_c   1.000
_cell.angle_alpha   90.00
_cell.angle_beta   90.00
_cell.angle_gamma   90.00
#
_symmetry.space_group_name_H-M   'P 1'
#
loop_
_entity.id
_entity.type
_entity.pdbx_description
1 polymer ?
#
loop_
_entity_poly.entity_id
_entity_poly.type
_entity_poly.pdbx_seq_one_letter_code
_entity_poly.pdbx_strand_id
1 'polypeptide(L)'
;MLMKASDLVDGPLDDNFKIRALLTTINLLCEFKNHFEKFETVYSIFEPILKLLEANSFNKYPFKVKKRVERLRKELKELKNKKLEYLVVEKKKPKPLRLYEPRIETIYDSKKHKSISKEKAEKEKLLHKYKKEMKGAIREIRRDRMFLAKLQIKQQIKNDEERKRKVKEIFGEAAMQQSELKKLKRKK
;
A
#
# COMPACT_ATOMS: atom_id res chain seq x y z
N MET A 1 35.95 12.82 63.82
CA MET A 1 37.05 13.58 63.20
C MET A 1 37.25 13.00 61.82
N LEU A 2 37.34 13.85 60.80
CA LEU A 2 37.76 13.46 59.46
C LEU A 2 39.29 13.38 59.45
N MET A 3 39.87 12.65 58.48
CA MET A 3 41.32 12.69 58.27
C MET A 3 41.76 14.12 57.98
N LYS A 4 42.92 14.49 58.49
CA LYS A 4 43.58 15.77 58.19
C LYS A 4 44.78 15.52 57.29
N ALA A 5 45.27 16.54 56.59
CA ALA A 5 46.49 16.44 55.78
C ALA A 5 47.71 15.97 56.60
N SER A 6 47.73 16.28 57.90
CA SER A 6 48.74 15.80 58.85
C SER A 6 48.73 14.28 59.07
N ASP A 7 47.61 13.60 58.81
CA ASP A 7 47.49 12.14 58.91
C ASP A 7 48.14 11.42 57.71
N LEU A 8 48.49 12.14 56.63
CA LEU A 8 49.11 11.58 55.41
C LEU A 8 50.65 11.69 55.41
N VAL A 9 51.22 12.23 56.48
CA VAL A 9 52.67 12.31 56.70
C VAL A 9 53.11 11.02 57.40
N ASP A 10 54.32 10.53 57.09
CA ASP A 10 54.86 9.29 57.67
C ASP A 10 54.77 9.30 59.21
N GLY A 11 53.89 8.45 59.74
CA GLY A 11 53.60 8.32 61.16
C GLY A 11 53.12 6.92 61.51
N PRO A 12 53.08 6.56 62.81
CA PRO A 12 52.65 5.23 63.23
C PRO A 12 51.18 4.95 62.89
N LEU A 13 50.91 3.72 62.42
CA LEU A 13 49.58 3.23 62.04
C LEU A 13 48.71 2.91 63.27
N ASP A 14 48.37 3.96 64.02
CA ASP A 14 47.53 3.86 65.22
C ASP A 14 46.11 3.41 64.90
N ASP A 15 45.44 2.76 65.85
CA ASP A 15 44.03 2.37 65.70
C ASP A 15 43.12 3.59 65.50
N ASN A 16 43.49 4.74 66.08
CA ASN A 16 42.81 6.01 65.83
C ASN A 16 42.93 6.47 64.36
N PHE A 17 44.08 6.25 63.73
CA PHE A 17 44.28 6.52 62.30
C PHE A 17 43.42 5.56 61.45
N LYS A 18 43.42 4.26 61.75
CA LYS A 18 42.59 3.26 61.06
C LYS A 18 41.10 3.61 61.12
N ILE A 19 40.61 4.07 62.27
CA ILE A 19 39.22 4.53 62.45
C ILE A 19 38.93 5.79 61.63
N ARG A 20 39.86 6.76 61.57
CA ARG A 20 39.70 7.98 60.75
C ARG A 20 39.71 7.65 59.24
N ALA A 21 40.62 6.78 58.80
CA ALA A 21 40.69 6.29 57.43
C ALA A 21 39.42 5.56 57.02
N LEU A 22 38.92 4.66 57.87
CA LEU A 22 37.67 3.95 57.59
C LEU A 22 36.45 4.88 57.55
N LEU A 23 36.38 5.88 58.44
CA LEU A 23 35.28 6.85 58.42
C LEU A 23 35.31 7.72 57.15
N THR A 24 36.51 8.12 56.70
CA THR A 24 36.66 8.93 55.48
C THR A 24 36.36 8.13 54.23
N THR A 25 36.79 6.87 54.14
CA THR A 25 36.41 6.00 53.01
C THR A 25 34.90 5.78 52.93
N ILE A 26 34.23 5.58 54.07
CA ILE A 26 32.76 5.48 54.10
C ILE A 26 32.09 6.78 53.64
N ASN A 27 32.59 7.93 54.05
CA ASN A 27 32.04 9.22 53.60
C ASN A 27 32.25 9.43 52.10
N LEU A 28 33.43 9.09 51.57
CA LEU A 28 33.70 9.11 50.13
C LEU A 28 32.78 8.16 49.37
N LEU A 29 32.51 6.98 49.91
CA LEU A 29 31.54 6.04 49.34
C LEU A 29 30.11 6.59 49.32
N CYS A 30 29.70 7.33 50.36
CA CYS A 30 28.41 8.03 50.37
C CYS A 30 28.34 9.10 49.26
N GLU A 31 29.36 9.93 49.12
CA GLU A 31 29.39 10.96 48.07
C GLU A 31 29.44 10.33 46.67
N PHE A 32 30.25 9.28 46.50
CA PHE A 32 30.32 8.52 45.26
C PHE A 32 28.95 7.93 44.90
N LYS A 33 28.22 7.37 45.86
CA LYS A 33 26.84 6.90 45.64
C LYS A 33 25.91 8.03 45.19
N ASN A 34 26.01 9.22 45.77
CA ASN A 34 25.20 10.37 45.36
C ASN A 34 25.50 10.80 43.92
N HIS A 35 26.77 10.81 43.51
CA HIS A 35 27.16 11.15 42.14
C HIS A 35 26.63 10.17 41.10
N PHE A 36 26.57 8.89 41.45
CA PHE A 36 26.14 7.84 40.54
C PHE A 36 24.62 7.63 40.52
N GLU A 37 23.84 8.33 41.35
CA GLU A 37 22.40 8.11 41.52
C GLU A 37 21.58 8.14 40.21
N LYS A 38 22.06 8.89 39.21
CA LYS A 38 21.45 9.04 37.88
C LYS A 38 21.58 7.82 36.98
N PHE A 39 22.54 6.92 37.24
CA PHE A 39 22.69 5.70 36.44
C PHE A 39 21.66 4.64 36.87
N GLU A 40 21.25 3.81 35.94
CA GLU A 40 20.34 2.68 36.24
C GLU A 40 21.12 1.52 36.89
N THR A 41 22.36 1.31 36.48
CA THR A 41 23.24 0.19 36.89
C THR A 41 23.97 0.40 38.23
N VAL A 42 23.53 1.36 39.04
CA VAL A 42 24.21 1.74 40.29
C VAL A 42 24.32 0.57 41.24
N TYR A 43 23.26 -0.23 41.38
CA TYR A 43 23.26 -1.36 42.31
C TYR A 43 24.39 -2.36 42.01
N SER A 44 24.61 -2.70 40.74
CA SER A 44 25.67 -3.65 40.33
C SER A 44 27.07 -3.17 40.67
N ILE A 45 27.32 -1.85 40.63
CA ILE A 45 28.61 -1.26 41.00
C ILE A 45 28.84 -1.38 42.52
N PHE A 46 27.80 -1.16 43.32
CA PHE A 46 27.89 -1.17 44.79
C PHE A 46 27.61 -2.53 45.43
N GLU A 47 27.19 -3.55 44.67
CA GLU A 47 26.92 -4.89 45.18
C GLU A 47 28.14 -5.53 45.89
N PRO A 48 29.37 -5.49 45.34
CA PRO A 48 30.54 -6.05 46.03
C PRO A 48 30.84 -5.31 47.34
N ILE A 49 30.62 -3.99 47.36
CA ILE A 49 30.84 -3.15 48.54
C ILE A 49 29.81 -3.48 49.62
N LEU A 50 28.55 -3.71 49.25
CA LEU A 50 27.51 -4.15 50.18
C LEU A 50 27.87 -5.51 50.80
N LYS A 51 28.35 -6.47 50.00
CA LYS A 51 28.82 -7.78 50.51
C LYS A 51 29.98 -7.64 51.50
N LEU A 52 30.96 -6.79 51.18
CA LEU A 52 32.10 -6.49 52.07
C LEU A 52 31.66 -5.82 53.36
N LEU A 53 30.68 -4.91 53.28
CA LEU A 53 30.13 -4.29 54.46
C LEU A 53 29.39 -5.34 55.30
N GLU A 54 28.53 -6.18 54.73
CA GLU A 54 27.77 -7.20 55.47
C GLU A 54 28.65 -8.28 56.12
N ALA A 55 29.72 -8.71 55.45
CA ALA A 55 30.65 -9.71 55.99
C ALA A 55 31.42 -9.23 57.24
N ASN A 56 31.64 -7.91 57.37
CA ASN A 56 32.38 -7.35 58.47
C ASN A 56 31.48 -6.96 59.66
N SER A 57 31.90 -7.34 60.86
CA SER A 57 31.22 -6.94 62.10
C SER A 57 31.78 -5.60 62.60
N PHE A 58 30.91 -4.61 62.76
CA PHE A 58 31.30 -3.26 63.23
C PHE A 58 31.08 -3.09 64.74
N ASN A 59 30.81 -4.16 65.49
CA ASN A 59 30.44 -4.13 66.91
C ASN A 59 31.51 -3.52 67.82
N LYS A 60 32.79 -3.60 67.45
CA LYS A 60 33.91 -3.04 68.22
C LYS A 60 34.24 -1.58 67.88
N TYR A 61 33.59 -1.00 66.86
CA TYR A 61 33.89 0.35 66.38
C TYR A 61 33.11 1.45 67.15
N PRO A 62 33.59 2.70 67.15
CA PRO A 62 32.87 3.82 67.74
C PRO A 62 31.48 4.03 67.12
N PHE A 63 30.53 4.51 67.93
CA PHE A 63 29.14 4.73 67.55
C PHE A 63 28.97 5.52 66.24
N LYS A 64 29.81 6.53 66.02
CA LYS A 64 29.79 7.38 64.81
C LYS A 64 30.03 6.58 63.53
N VAL A 65 30.95 5.61 63.56
CA VAL A 65 31.28 4.74 62.42
C VAL A 65 30.14 3.76 62.18
N LYS A 66 29.66 3.09 63.25
CA LYS A 66 28.53 2.15 63.19
C LYS A 66 27.30 2.78 62.53
N LYS A 67 26.89 3.95 63.02
CA LYS A 67 25.73 4.68 62.49
C LYS A 67 25.89 5.04 61.00
N ARG A 68 27.10 5.39 60.58
CA ARG A 68 27.41 5.71 59.17
C ARG A 68 27.38 4.47 58.27
N VAL A 69 27.95 3.36 58.72
CA VAL A 69 27.90 2.08 58.00
C VAL A 69 26.45 1.58 57.89
N GLU A 70 25.68 1.60 58.97
CA GLU A 70 24.28 1.18 58.96
C GLU A 70 23.43 2.02 58.02
N ARG A 71 23.65 3.34 58.01
CA ARG A 71 23.00 4.25 57.06
C ARG A 71 23.36 3.89 55.62
N LEU A 72 24.65 3.75 55.31
CA LEU A 72 25.11 3.39 53.96
C LEU A 72 24.53 2.03 53.53
N ARG A 73 24.50 1.03 54.42
CA ARG A 73 23.89 -0.28 54.14
C ARG A 73 22.40 -0.16 53.80
N LYS A 74 21.62 0.65 54.53
CA LYS A 74 20.20 0.88 54.23
C LYS A 74 20.02 1.53 52.87
N GLU A 75 20.76 2.61 52.61
CA GLU A 75 20.70 3.32 51.33
C GLU A 75 21.11 2.43 50.15
N LEU A 76 22.11 1.58 50.29
CA LEU A 76 22.52 0.64 49.23
C LEU A 76 21.49 -0.48 49.00
N LYS A 77 20.76 -0.91 50.05
CA LYS A 77 19.65 -1.87 49.90
C LYS A 77 18.46 -1.27 49.18
N GLU A 78 18.15 0.00 49.42
CA GLU A 78 17.09 0.72 48.72
C GLU A 78 17.36 0.83 47.21
N LEU A 79 18.63 0.95 46.80
CA LEU A 79 19.03 0.99 45.39
C LEU A 79 18.70 -0.31 44.63
N LYS A 80 18.57 -1.45 45.33
CA LYS A 80 18.15 -2.73 44.72
C LYS A 80 16.75 -2.67 44.12
N ASN A 81 15.89 -1.78 44.64
CA ASN A 81 14.51 -1.65 44.19
C ASN A 81 14.37 -0.81 42.91
N LYS A 82 15.46 -0.18 42.42
CA LYS A 82 15.44 0.53 41.13
C LYS A 82 15.25 -0.48 40.01
N LYS A 83 14.21 -0.29 39.19
CA LYS A 83 13.92 -1.13 38.03
C LYS A 83 15.03 -0.91 36.99
N LEU A 84 15.68 -1.99 36.59
CA LEU A 84 16.62 -1.99 35.46
C LEU A 84 15.81 -2.21 34.19
N GLU A 85 15.92 -1.29 33.23
CA GLU A 85 15.36 -1.49 31.91
C GLU A 85 16.34 -2.29 31.05
N TYR A 86 15.79 -3.14 30.17
CA TYR A 86 16.62 -3.87 29.23
C TYR A 86 17.17 -2.89 28.19
N LEU A 87 18.45 -3.04 27.84
CA LEU A 87 19.03 -2.30 26.73
C LEU A 87 18.30 -2.67 25.44
N VAL A 88 17.59 -1.71 24.85
CA VAL A 88 16.91 -1.86 23.56
C VAL A 88 17.72 -1.13 22.50
N VAL A 89 18.06 -1.82 21.42
CA VAL A 89 18.67 -1.18 20.25
C VAL A 89 17.70 -0.14 19.69
N GLU A 90 18.18 1.07 19.43
CA GLU A 90 17.37 2.13 18.85
C GLU A 90 16.64 1.64 17.59
N LYS A 91 15.31 1.70 17.62
CA LYS A 91 14.48 1.29 16.49
C LYS A 91 14.68 2.29 15.34
N LYS A 92 15.18 1.81 14.21
CA LYS A 92 15.28 2.63 12.99
C LYS A 92 13.88 3.06 12.55
N LYS A 93 13.72 4.34 12.21
CA LYS A 93 12.47 4.86 11.65
C LYS A 93 12.21 4.18 10.29
N PRO A 94 10.95 3.80 9.98
CA PRO A 94 10.62 3.20 8.69
C PRO A 94 10.90 4.19 7.56
N LYS A 95 11.38 3.69 6.41
CA LYS A 95 11.61 4.52 5.23
C LYS A 95 10.26 4.99 4.68
N PRO A 96 10.13 6.26 4.27
CA PRO A 96 8.90 6.75 3.64
C PRO A 96 8.66 6.08 2.29
N LEU A 97 7.40 6.02 1.88
CA LEU A 97 7.01 5.52 0.57
C LEU A 97 7.57 6.42 -0.54
N ARG A 98 7.98 5.81 -1.65
CA ARG A 98 8.44 6.55 -2.83
C ARG A 98 7.24 7.25 -3.49
N LEU A 99 7.28 8.56 -3.54
CA LEU A 99 6.30 9.37 -4.27
C LEU A 99 6.71 9.44 -5.75
N TYR A 100 5.71 9.33 -6.65
CA TYR A 100 5.90 9.50 -8.08
C TYR A 100 5.26 10.80 -8.53
N GLU A 101 5.90 11.49 -9.46
CA GLU A 101 5.35 12.71 -10.04
C GLU A 101 4.26 12.38 -11.05
N PRO A 102 3.08 13.03 -10.96
CA PRO A 102 2.04 12.85 -11.95
C PRO A 102 2.47 13.45 -13.29
N ARG A 103 2.18 12.74 -14.38
CA ARG A 103 2.39 13.27 -15.74
C ARG A 103 1.25 14.23 -16.09
N ILE A 104 1.47 15.52 -15.85
CA ILE A 104 0.52 16.58 -16.16
C ILE A 104 0.80 17.09 -17.58
N GLU A 105 -0.23 17.14 -18.43
CA GLU A 105 -0.15 17.78 -19.76
C GLU A 105 -0.87 19.14 -19.70
N THR A 106 -0.27 20.19 -20.28
CA THR A 106 -0.80 21.57 -20.24
C THR A 106 -2.11 21.74 -21.03
N ILE A 107 -2.29 20.94 -22.09
CA ILE A 107 -3.50 20.93 -22.92
C ILE A 107 -4.03 19.50 -22.96
N TYR A 108 -5.12 19.28 -22.23
CA TYR A 108 -5.87 18.04 -22.23
C TYR A 108 -6.98 18.13 -23.27
N ASP A 109 -6.85 17.35 -24.34
CA ASP A 109 -7.87 17.26 -25.38
C ASP A 109 -8.46 15.85 -25.35
N SER A 110 -9.77 15.70 -25.11
CA SER A 110 -10.42 14.39 -24.97
C SER A 110 -10.34 13.53 -26.25
N LYS A 111 -10.00 14.14 -27.39
CA LYS A 111 -9.81 13.49 -28.68
C LYS A 111 -8.33 13.28 -29.05
N LYS A 112 -7.40 13.47 -28.12
CA LYS A 112 -5.96 13.25 -28.39
C LYS A 112 -5.71 11.79 -28.75
N HIS A 113 -5.14 11.59 -29.94
CA HIS A 113 -4.51 10.32 -30.27
C HIS A 113 -3.24 10.17 -29.44
N LYS A 114 -2.96 8.94 -28.99
CA LYS A 114 -1.72 8.61 -28.26
C LYS A 114 -0.51 9.15 -29.02
N SER A 115 0.54 9.55 -28.30
CA SER A 115 1.81 9.94 -28.92
C SER A 115 2.47 8.70 -29.55
N ILE A 116 2.06 8.39 -30.77
CA ILE A 116 2.60 7.29 -31.57
C ILE A 116 3.53 7.90 -32.62
N SER A 117 4.58 7.17 -33.03
CA SER A 117 5.42 7.54 -34.18
C SER A 117 4.55 7.90 -35.40
N LYS A 118 5.02 8.90 -36.17
CA LYS A 118 4.32 9.43 -37.36
C LYS A 118 3.91 8.33 -38.34
N GLU A 119 4.78 7.37 -38.59
CA GLU A 119 4.53 6.25 -39.51
C GLU A 119 3.34 5.37 -39.07
N LYS A 120 3.24 5.08 -37.77
CA LYS A 120 2.14 4.27 -37.23
C LYS A 120 0.83 5.06 -37.27
N ALA A 121 0.87 6.36 -36.99
CA ALA A 121 -0.31 7.22 -37.08
C ALA A 121 -0.85 7.30 -38.52
N GLU A 122 0.04 7.42 -39.51
CA GLU A 122 -0.34 7.39 -40.93
C GLU A 122 -0.94 6.05 -41.34
N LYS A 123 -0.35 4.94 -40.90
CA LYS A 123 -0.87 3.60 -41.15
C LYS A 123 -2.29 3.42 -40.58
N GLU A 124 -2.52 3.83 -39.34
CA GLU A 124 -3.85 3.78 -38.71
C GLU A 124 -4.86 4.65 -39.46
N LYS A 125 -4.46 5.86 -39.88
CA LYS A 125 -5.30 6.76 -40.68
C LYS A 125 -5.71 6.13 -42.01
N LEU A 126 -4.76 5.49 -42.70
CA LEU A 126 -5.00 4.78 -43.96
C LEU A 126 -5.95 3.59 -43.76
N LEU A 127 -5.72 2.77 -42.74
CA LEU A 127 -6.59 1.64 -42.40
C LEU A 127 -8.01 2.09 -42.07
N HIS A 128 -8.16 3.19 -41.35
CA HIS A 128 -9.47 3.76 -41.04
C HIS A 128 -10.21 4.20 -42.31
N LYS A 129 -9.52 4.91 -43.22
CA LYS A 129 -10.09 5.30 -44.53
C LYS A 129 -10.52 4.08 -45.32
N TYR A 130 -9.63 3.09 -45.47
CA TYR A 130 -9.93 1.85 -46.19
C TYR A 130 -11.18 1.15 -45.66
N LYS A 131 -11.29 0.96 -44.34
CA LYS A 131 -12.46 0.31 -43.72
C LYS A 131 -13.75 1.11 -43.94
N LYS A 132 -13.67 2.45 -43.88
CA LYS A 132 -14.82 3.33 -44.09
C LYS A 132 -15.34 3.24 -45.52
N GLU A 133 -14.44 3.34 -46.50
CA GLU A 133 -14.78 3.24 -47.93
C GLU A 133 -15.32 1.85 -48.29
N MET A 134 -14.66 0.78 -47.83
CA MET A 134 -15.12 -0.60 -48.04
C MET A 134 -16.53 -0.82 -47.48
N LYS A 135 -16.82 -0.31 -46.27
CA LYS A 135 -18.15 -0.41 -45.66
C LYS A 135 -19.19 0.47 -46.37
N GLY A 136 -18.77 1.56 -47.00
CA GLY A 136 -19.61 2.38 -47.87
C GLY A 136 -20.01 1.62 -49.14
N ALA A 137 -19.02 1.12 -49.88
CA ALA A 137 -19.21 0.39 -51.12
C ALA A 137 -20.09 -0.85 -50.95
N ILE A 138 -19.86 -1.65 -49.90
CA ILE A 138 -20.71 -2.82 -49.62
C ILE A 138 -22.18 -2.41 -49.35
N ARG A 139 -22.41 -1.26 -48.72
CA ARG A 139 -23.78 -0.76 -48.46
C ARG A 139 -24.47 -0.30 -49.76
N GLU A 140 -23.74 0.31 -50.68
CA GLU A 140 -24.25 0.66 -52.02
C GLU A 140 -24.64 -0.61 -52.78
N ILE A 141 -23.72 -1.58 -52.90
CA ILE A 141 -23.97 -2.85 -53.61
C ILE A 141 -25.21 -3.58 -53.07
N ARG A 142 -25.41 -3.57 -51.75
CA ARG A 142 -26.61 -4.17 -51.14
C ARG A 142 -27.89 -3.41 -51.53
N ARG A 143 -27.85 -2.08 -51.56
CA ARG A 143 -28.99 -1.26 -52.00
C ARG A 143 -29.33 -1.50 -53.47
N ASP A 144 -28.32 -1.55 -54.33
CA ASP A 144 -28.50 -1.81 -55.75
C ASP A 144 -29.09 -3.19 -56.00
N ARG A 145 -28.58 -4.22 -55.32
CA ARG A 145 -29.14 -5.57 -55.39
C ARG A 145 -30.61 -5.61 -54.97
N MET A 146 -30.95 -4.94 -53.87
CA MET A 146 -32.35 -4.86 -53.43
C MET A 146 -33.23 -4.14 -54.44
N PHE A 147 -32.74 -3.06 -55.05
CA PHE A 147 -33.45 -2.32 -56.06
C PHE A 147 -33.72 -3.16 -57.32
N LEU A 148 -32.70 -3.86 -57.83
CA LEU A 148 -32.84 -4.77 -58.97
C LEU A 148 -33.83 -5.90 -58.68
N ALA A 149 -33.77 -6.50 -57.48
CA ALA A 149 -34.72 -7.54 -57.09
C ALA A 149 -36.17 -7.02 -57.08
N LYS A 150 -36.42 -5.82 -56.54
CA LYS A 150 -37.75 -5.18 -56.57
C LYS A 150 -38.24 -4.94 -58.00
N LEU A 151 -37.36 -4.47 -58.89
CA LEU A 151 -37.71 -4.26 -60.30
C LEU A 151 -38.07 -5.57 -61.00
N GLN A 152 -37.26 -6.62 -60.81
CA GLN A 152 -37.52 -7.94 -61.39
C GLN A 152 -38.87 -8.50 -60.93
N ILE A 153 -39.16 -8.44 -59.62
CA ILE A 153 -40.44 -8.88 -59.07
C ILE A 153 -41.60 -8.08 -59.66
N LYS A 154 -41.47 -6.74 -59.75
CA LYS A 154 -42.50 -5.88 -60.34
C LYS A 154 -42.76 -6.23 -61.81
N GLN A 155 -41.72 -6.52 -62.58
CA GLN A 155 -41.85 -6.92 -63.97
C GLN A 155 -42.53 -8.29 -64.11
N GLN A 156 -42.17 -9.25 -63.26
CA GLN A 156 -42.79 -10.57 -63.25
C GLN A 156 -44.28 -10.50 -62.93
N ILE A 157 -44.67 -9.72 -61.91
CA ILE A 157 -46.08 -9.52 -61.54
C ILE A 157 -46.86 -8.92 -62.71
N LYS A 158 -46.34 -7.88 -63.37
CA LYS A 158 -46.99 -7.26 -64.54
C LYS A 158 -47.19 -8.27 -65.68
N ASN A 159 -46.14 -9.02 -66.01
CA ASN A 159 -46.20 -10.03 -67.07
C ASN A 159 -47.24 -11.12 -66.74
N ASP A 160 -47.33 -11.53 -65.47
CA ASP A 160 -48.32 -12.50 -65.00
C ASP A 160 -49.75 -11.95 -65.02
N GLU A 161 -49.96 -10.68 -64.66
CA GLU A 161 -51.25 -10.00 -64.77
C GLU A 161 -51.72 -9.91 -66.23
N GLU A 162 -50.84 -9.51 -67.14
CA GLU A 162 -51.12 -9.48 -68.58
C GLU A 162 -51.46 -10.87 -69.13
N ARG A 163 -50.67 -11.88 -68.75
CA ARG A 163 -50.94 -13.28 -69.15
C ARG A 163 -52.29 -13.75 -68.63
N LYS A 164 -52.59 -13.53 -67.35
CA LYS A 164 -53.89 -13.91 -66.74
C LYS A 164 -55.05 -13.21 -67.44
N ARG A 165 -54.90 -11.93 -67.78
CA ARG A 165 -55.91 -11.16 -68.53
C ARG A 165 -56.18 -11.77 -69.90
N LYS A 166 -55.13 -11.99 -70.70
CA LYS A 166 -55.24 -12.61 -72.04
C LYS A 166 -55.89 -14.00 -71.97
N VAL A 167 -55.46 -14.83 -71.01
CA VAL A 167 -56.04 -16.16 -70.80
C VAL A 167 -57.53 -16.05 -70.46
N LYS A 168 -57.94 -15.14 -69.58
CA LYS A 168 -59.34 -14.91 -69.24
C LYS A 168 -60.19 -14.46 -70.43
N GLU A 169 -59.65 -13.58 -71.28
CA GLU A 169 -60.29 -13.14 -72.52
C GLU A 169 -60.53 -14.33 -73.48
N ILE A 170 -59.50 -15.15 -73.75
CA ILE A 170 -59.60 -16.35 -74.60
C ILE A 170 -60.63 -17.35 -74.05
N PHE A 171 -60.59 -17.66 -72.75
CA PHE A 171 -61.57 -18.58 -72.14
C PHE A 171 -62.99 -18.00 -72.17
N GLY A 172 -63.13 -16.69 -72.03
CA GLY A 172 -64.42 -15.99 -72.18
C GLY A 172 -65.00 -16.12 -73.59
N GLU A 173 -64.19 -15.88 -74.61
CA GLU A 173 -64.58 -16.05 -76.02
C GLU A 173 -64.96 -17.51 -76.32
N ALA A 174 -64.15 -18.47 -75.88
CA ALA A 174 -64.44 -19.90 -76.04
C ALA A 174 -65.78 -20.30 -75.37
N ALA A 175 -66.06 -19.75 -74.18
CA ALA A 175 -67.33 -19.98 -73.48
C ALA A 175 -68.54 -19.38 -74.23
N MET A 176 -68.38 -18.19 -74.83
CA MET A 176 -69.42 -17.60 -75.70
C MET A 176 -69.70 -18.47 -76.92
N GLN A 177 -68.66 -18.90 -77.64
CA GLN A 177 -68.79 -19.80 -78.80
C GLN A 177 -69.52 -21.10 -78.43
N GLN A 178 -69.19 -21.71 -77.28
CA GLN A 178 -69.91 -22.89 -76.79
C GLN A 178 -71.38 -22.60 -76.49
N SER A 179 -71.70 -21.43 -75.93
CA SER A 179 -73.07 -21.00 -75.66
C SER A 179 -73.87 -20.81 -76.96
N GLU A 180 -73.28 -20.17 -77.97
CA GLU A 180 -73.86 -20.00 -79.31
C GLU A 180 -74.11 -21.35 -79.99
N LEU A 181 -73.14 -22.27 -79.94
CA LEU A 181 -73.26 -23.62 -80.48
C LEU A 181 -74.41 -24.40 -79.80
N LYS A 182 -74.54 -24.30 -78.46
CA LYS A 182 -75.67 -24.89 -77.73
C LYS A 182 -77.01 -24.28 -78.14
N LYS A 183 -77.08 -22.96 -78.36
CA LYS A 183 -78.30 -22.28 -78.86
C LYS A 183 -78.68 -22.76 -80.26
N LEU A 184 -77.72 -22.89 -81.17
CA LEU A 184 -77.94 -23.44 -82.52
C LEU A 184 -78.47 -24.87 -82.46
N LYS A 185 -77.91 -25.73 -81.59
CA LYS A 185 -78.38 -27.10 -81.39
C LYS A 185 -79.82 -27.20 -80.84
N ARG A 186 -80.31 -26.20 -80.12
CA ARG A 186 -81.69 -26.16 -79.59
C ARG A 186 -82.74 -25.66 -80.59
N LYS A 187 -82.31 -25.00 -81.67
CA LYS A 187 -83.20 -24.50 -82.75
C LYS A 187 -83.40 -25.50 -83.89
N LYS A 188 -82.62 -26.58 -83.92
CA LYS A 188 -82.89 -27.78 -84.72
C LYS A 188 -83.76 -28.72 -83.89
#